data_AF-A0AB34TCF0-F1
#
_entry.id   AF-A0AB34TCF0-F1
#
_cell.length_a   1.000
_cell.length_b   1.000
_cell.length_c   1.000
_cell.angle_alpha   90.00
_cell.angle_beta   90.00
_cell.angle_gamma   90.00
#
_symmetry.space_group_name_H-M   'P 1'
#
loop_
_entity.id
_entity.type
_entity.pdbx_description
1 polymer ?
#
loop_
_entity_poly.entity_id
_entity_poly.type
_entity_poly.pdbx_seq_one_letter_code
_entity_poly.pdbx_strand_id
1 'polypeptide(L)' 'MDLLTFISDPERKRRLAALTGSSEGYLWQCATGWRNKKPSPILARKIQVASVEIGVALGCEPLALAAIRPDIWPAETP' A
#
# COMPACT_ATOMS: atom_id res chain seq x y z
N MET A 1 -0.41 3.27 10.10
CA MET A 1 -0.15 1.87 9.69
C MET A 1 0.80 1.83 8.50
N ASP A 2 1.82 0.98 8.51
CA ASP A 2 2.78 0.81 7.41
C ASP A 2 2.36 -0.29 6.44
N LEU A 3 2.84 -0.21 5.18
CA LEU A 3 2.54 -1.18 4.13
C LEU A 3 2.84 -2.61 4.56
N LEU A 4 3.93 -2.77 5.30
CA LEU A 4 4.46 -4.04 5.78
C LEU A 4 3.50 -4.73 6.76
N THR A 5 2.94 -3.97 7.70
CA THR A 5 1.91 -4.46 8.64
C THR A 5 0.63 -4.84 7.90
N PHE A 6 0.25 -4.06 6.89
CA PHE A 6 -0.97 -4.31 6.11
C PHE A 6 -0.87 -5.57 5.23
N ILE A 7 0.29 -5.82 4.61
CA ILE A 7 0.54 -7.04 3.82
C ILE A 7 0.95 -8.25 4.67
N SER A 8 1.12 -8.08 5.98
CA SER A 8 1.38 -9.19 6.90
C SER A 8 0.20 -10.15 6.96
N ASP A 9 -1.02 -9.65 6.74
CA ASP A 9 -2.19 -10.47 6.52
C ASP A 9 -2.23 -10.98 5.06
N PRO A 10 -2.20 -12.30 4.83
CA PRO A 10 -2.24 -12.85 3.47
C PRO A 10 -3.54 -12.50 2.74
N GLU A 11 -4.66 -12.33 3.46
CA GLU A 11 -5.94 -11.94 2.86
C GLU A 11 -5.91 -10.47 2.37
N ARG A 12 -5.39 -9.56 3.21
CA ARG A 12 -5.22 -8.14 2.84
C ARG A 12 -4.28 -7.99 1.67
N LYS A 13 -3.14 -8.69 1.70
CA LYS A 13 -2.16 -8.74 0.61
C LYS A 13 -2.78 -9.22 -0.71
N ARG A 14 -3.58 -10.28 -0.67
CA ARG A 14 -4.23 -10.85 -1.86
C ARG A 14 -5.33 -9.95 -2.42
N ARG A 15 -6.15 -9.34 -1.56
CA ARG A 15 -7.14 -8.32 -1.97
C ARG A 15 -6.49 -7.08 -2.55
N LEU A 16 -5.43 -6.58 -1.91
CA LEU A 16 -4.67 -5.43 -2.37
C LEU A 16 -4.06 -5.71 -3.75
N ALA A 17 -3.46 -6.89 -3.94
CA ALA A 17 -2.95 -7.34 -5.23
C ALA A 17 -4.02 -7.39 -6.32
N ALA A 18 -5.19 -7.97 -6.01
CA ALA A 18 -6.31 -8.05 -6.94
C ALA A 18 -6.85 -6.66 -7.34
N LEU A 19 -7.04 -5.76 -6.37
CA LEU A 19 -7.58 -4.41 -6.60
C LEU A 19 -6.58 -3.49 -7.32
N THR A 20 -5.30 -3.61 -6.99
CA THR A 20 -4.25 -2.80 -7.62
C THR A 20 -3.83 -3.34 -8.99
N GLY A 21 -4.23 -4.57 -9.31
CA GLY A 21 -3.75 -5.31 -10.49
C GLY A 21 -2.26 -5.61 -10.43
N SER A 22 -1.66 -5.58 -9.24
CA SER A 22 -0.24 -5.83 -9.01
C SER A 22 -0.02 -7.17 -8.34
N SER A 23 1.14 -7.78 -8.57
CA SER A 23 1.48 -9.04 -7.90
C SER A 23 1.77 -8.80 -6.41
N GLU A 24 1.35 -9.74 -5.58
CA GLU A 24 1.64 -9.77 -4.15
C GLU A 24 3.13 -9.59 -3.82
N GLY A 25 4.01 -10.21 -4.63
CA GLY A 25 5.46 -10.06 -4.49
C GLY A 25 5.95 -8.65 -4.86
N TYR A 26 5.29 -7.96 -5.78
CA TYR A 26 5.62 -6.58 -6.15
C TYR A 26 5.21 -5.61 -5.04
N LEU A 27 4.03 -5.82 -4.45
CA LEU A 27 3.59 -5.08 -3.26
C LEU A 27 4.53 -5.29 -2.08
N TRP A 28 4.98 -6.53 -1.84
CA TRP A 28 5.97 -6.82 -0.81
C TRP A 28 7.33 -6.17 -1.09
N GLN A 29 7.80 -6.17 -2.34
CA GLN A 29 9.01 -5.43 -2.73
C GLN A 29 8.89 -3.93 -2.47
N CYS A 30 7.72 -3.35 -2.76
CA CYS A 30 7.44 -1.94 -2.46
C CYS A 30 7.39 -1.67 -0.95
N ALA A 31 6.77 -2.56 -0.17
CA ALA A 31 6.65 -2.44 1.29
C ALA A 31 8.00 -2.49 2.00
N THR A 32 8.86 -3.39 1.57
CA THR A 32 10.17 -3.65 2.18
C THR A 32 11.25 -2.70 1.65
N GLY A 33 10.91 -1.77 0.75
CA GLY A 33 11.88 -0.92 0.08
C GLY A 33 12.92 -1.73 -0.72
N TRP A 34 12.55 -2.94 -1.15
CA TRP A 34 13.47 -3.91 -1.73
C TRP A 34 14.17 -3.30 -2.93
N ARG A 35 15.49 -3.09 -2.81
CA ARG A 35 16.33 -2.54 -3.88
C ARG A 35 15.98 -1.11 -4.31
N ASN A 36 15.39 -0.30 -3.42
CA ASN A 36 14.91 1.05 -3.73
C ASN A 36 13.79 1.07 -4.79
N LYS A 37 13.11 -0.07 -5.00
CA LYS A 37 11.91 -0.13 -5.85
C LYS A 37 10.76 0.58 -5.15
N LYS A 38 10.50 1.81 -5.59
CA LYS A 38 9.33 2.58 -5.19
C LYS A 38 8.20 2.32 -6.18
N PRO A 39 6.96 2.11 -5.71
CA PRO A 39 5.81 2.03 -6.61
C PRO A 39 5.68 3.35 -7.39
N SER A 40 5.29 3.25 -8.66
CA SER A 40 4.96 4.43 -9.46
C SER A 40 3.83 5.23 -8.79
N PRO A 41 3.77 6.56 -8.95
CA PRO A 41 2.75 7.39 -8.30
C PRO A 41 1.31 6.94 -8.60
N ILE A 42 1.06 6.47 -9.83
CA ILE A 42 -0.24 5.88 -10.22
C ILE A 42 -0.55 4.63 -9.38
N LEU A 43 0.45 3.77 -9.18
CA LEU A 43 0.29 2.55 -8.40
C LEU A 43 0.14 2.85 -6.91
N ALA A 44 0.88 3.82 -6.37
CA ALA A 44 0.72 4.26 -4.98
C ALA A 44 -0.71 4.75 -4.71
N ARG A 45 -1.29 5.50 -5.65
CA ARG A 45 -2.69 5.95 -5.57
C ARG A 45 -3.68 4.78 -5.62
N LYS A 46 -3.44 3.80 -6.50
CA LYS A 46 -4.25 2.56 -6.53
C LYS A 46 -4.15 1.77 -5.23
N ILE A 47 -2.95 1.66 -4.66
CA ILE A 47 -2.71 0.98 -3.38
C ILE A 47 -3.47 1.68 -2.26
N GLN A 48 -3.43 3.01 -2.20
CA GLN A 48 -4.20 3.78 -1.23
C GLN A 48 -5.70 3.50 -1.36
N VAL A 49 -6.29 3.67 -2.55
CA VAL A 49 -7.72 3.44 -2.78
C VAL A 49 -8.11 2.00 -2.42
N ALA A 50 -7.33 1.02 -2.86
CA ALA A 50 -7.53 -0.38 -2.53
C ALA A 50 -7.43 -0.63 -1.01
N SER A 51 -6.48 0.01 -0.33
CA SER A 51 -6.34 -0.12 1.12
C SER A 51 -7.50 0.50 1.89
N VAL A 52 -8.10 1.57 1.37
CA VAL A 52 -9.32 2.18 1.93
C VAL A 52 -10.50 1.22 1.78
N GLU A 53 -10.69 0.64 0.60
CA GLU A 53 -11.74 -0.36 0.38
C GLU A 53 -11.58 -1.59 1.28
N ILE A 54 -10.37 -2.11 1.38
CA ILE A 54 -10.05 -3.24 2.26
C ILE A 54 -10.24 -2.84 3.73
N GLY A 55 -9.83 -1.65 4.12
CA GLY A 55 -10.00 -1.12 5.47
C GLY A 55 -11.47 -0.97 5.85
N VAL A 56 -12.32 -0.50 4.95
CA VAL A 56 -13.78 -0.43 5.15
C VAL A 56 -14.40 -1.83 5.21
N ALA A 57 -13.99 -2.75 4.34
CA ALA A 57 -14.53 -4.10 4.28
C ALA A 57 -14.13 -5.00 5.46
N LEU A 58 -12.93 -4.80 6.01
CA LEU A 58 -12.36 -5.61 7.10
C LEU A 58 -12.28 -4.86 8.45
N GLY A 59 -12.68 -3.60 8.49
CA GLY A 59 -12.58 -2.75 9.67
C GLY A 59 -11.13 -2.46 10.10
N CYS A 60 -10.21 -2.28 9.16
CA CYS A 60 -8.81 -1.95 9.47
C CYS A 60 -8.40 -0.55 9.00
N GLU A 61 -7.34 0.00 9.59
CA GLU A 61 -6.83 1.29 9.18
C GLU A 61 -6.27 1.24 7.75
N PRO A 62 -6.64 2.20 6.88
CA PRO A 62 -6.14 2.25 5.51
C PRO A 62 -4.66 2.67 5.46
N LEU A 63 -4.01 2.40 4.33
CA LEU A 63 -2.64 2.84 4.08
C LEU A 63 -2.62 4.29 3.63
N ALA A 64 -1.85 5.11 4.33
CA ALA A 64 -1.58 6.48 3.92
C ALA A 64 -0.62 6.49 2.72
N LEU A 65 -0.82 7.44 1.79
CA LEU A 65 0.12 7.67 0.68
C LEU A 65 1.54 7.96 1.18
N ALA A 66 1.66 8.66 2.31
CA ALA A 66 2.93 8.91 2.98
C ALA A 66 3.62 7.63 3.47
N ALA A 67 2.87 6.58 3.85
CA ALA A 67 3.43 5.27 4.21
C ALA A 67 3.87 4.45 2.97
N ILE A 68 3.25 4.72 1.81
CA ILE A 68 3.57 4.04 0.55
C ILE A 68 4.74 4.71 -0.17
N ARG A 69 4.75 6.05 -0.20
CA ARG A 69 5.78 6.85 -0.87
C ARG A 69 5.92 8.22 -0.17
N PRO A 70 6.65 8.27 0.97
CA PRO A 70 6.89 9.53 1.69
C PRO A 70 7.69 10.55 0.86
N ASP A 71 8.33 10.07 -0.21
CA ASP A 71 9.16 10.80 -1.16
C ASP A 71 8.39 11.64 -2.18
N ILE A 72 7.14 11.27 -2.52
CA ILE A 72 6.27 12.04 -3.43
C ILE A 72 5.12 12.71 -2.70
N TRP A 73 4.57 12.02 -1.70
CA TRP A 73 3.54 12.57 -0.84
C TRP A 73 4.21 12.91 0.49
N PRO A 74 4.78 14.13 0.63
CA PRO A 74 5.13 14.61 1.95
C PRO A 74 3.87 14.52 2.79
N ALA A 75 3.99 14.01 4.02
CA ALA A 75 2.92 14.13 5.00
C ALA A 75 2.66 15.63 5.13
N GLU A 76 1.56 16.10 4.54
CA GLU A 76 1.13 17.49 4.62
C GLU A 76 1.14 17.84 6.10
N THR A 77 2.13 18.64 6.48
CA THR A 77 2.35 19.05 7.86
C THR A 77 1.50 20.31 8.04
N PRO A 78 0.68 20.40 9.10
CA PRO A 78 -0.23 21.52 9.32
C PRO A 78 0.49 22.87 9.46
#